data_AF-A0A967XM43-F1
#
_entry.id   AF-A0A967XM43-F1
#
_cell.length_a   1.000
_cell.length_b   1.000
_cell.length_c   1.000
_cell.angle_alpha   90.00
_cell.angle_beta   90.00
_cell.angle_gamma   90.00
#
_symmetry.space_group_name_H-M   'P 1'
#
loop_
_entity.id
_entity.type
_entity.pdbx_description
1 polymer ?
#
loop_
_entity_poly.entity_id
_entity_poly.type
_entity_poly.pdbx_seq_one_letter_code
_entity_poly.pdbx_strand_id
1 'polypeptide(L)' 'MNGDGDGDGSMDLLTSYATADTGIGLGESDVCVVGDLLDATPFQGCDRIVAVSVIRRCG' A
#
# COMPACT_ATOMS: atom_id res chain seq x y z
N MET A 1 14.67 -3.16 -8.98
CA MET A 1 13.64 -2.57 -8.09
C MET A 1 14.41 -2.06 -6.90
N ASN A 2 14.58 -0.74 -6.80
CA ASN A 2 15.24 -0.13 -5.66
C ASN A 2 14.17 -0.06 -4.58
N GLY A 3 14.33 -0.79 -3.48
CA GLY A 3 13.36 -0.82 -2.39
C GLY A 3 13.50 0.38 -1.49
N ASP A 4 13.75 1.57 -2.03
CA ASP A 4 13.83 2.84 -1.32
C ASP A 4 12.82 3.76 -2.01
N GLY A 5 11.60 3.77 -1.47
CA GLY A 5 10.43 4.43 -2.01
C GLY A 5 10.19 5.82 -1.42
N ASP A 6 10.64 6.06 -0.18
CA ASP A 6 10.52 7.36 0.49
C ASP A 6 11.79 8.23 0.36
N GLY A 7 12.90 7.68 -0.14
CA GLY A 7 14.12 8.40 -0.46
C GLY A 7 14.99 8.70 0.75
N ASP A 8 14.81 7.98 1.87
CA ASP A 8 15.58 8.18 3.10
C ASP A 8 16.98 7.54 3.06
N GLY A 9 17.29 6.80 1.99
CA GLY A 9 18.55 6.08 1.80
C GLY A 9 18.62 4.73 2.53
N SER A 10 17.53 4.30 3.15
CA SER A 10 17.33 2.98 3.74
C SER A 10 16.54 2.10 2.77
N MET A 11 16.72 0.78 2.87
CA MET A 11 15.80 -0.14 2.17
C MET A 11 14.51 -0.29 2.98
N ASP A 12 13.40 0.05 2.36
CA ASP A 12 12.04 -0.24 2.80
C ASP A 12 11.80 -1.74 2.94
N LEU A 13 11.05 -2.06 3.99
CA LEU A 13 10.53 -3.41 4.20
C LEU A 13 9.35 -3.67 3.25
N LEU A 14 9.63 -4.24 2.08
CA LEU A 14 8.59 -4.68 1.16
C LEU A 14 7.95 -6.00 1.63
N THR A 15 6.76 -5.91 2.22
CA THR A 15 5.93 -7.10 2.48
C THR A 15 4.90 -7.26 1.37
N SER A 16 4.98 -8.36 0.62
CA SER A 16 3.98 -8.70 -0.38
C SER A 16 2.78 -9.37 0.30
N TYR A 17 1.65 -8.67 0.37
CA TYR A 17 0.37 -9.30 0.67
C TYR A 17 -0.31 -9.68 -0.64
N ALA A 18 -0.77 -10.92 -0.75
CA ALA A 18 -1.70 -11.27 -1.82
C ALA A 18 -2.94 -10.39 -1.64
N THR A 19 -3.35 -9.66 -2.68
CA THR A 19 -4.58 -8.86 -2.72
C THR A 19 -5.79 -9.80 -2.66
N ALA A 20 -6.06 -10.34 -1.48
CA ALA A 20 -7.32 -10.97 -1.15
C ALA A 20 -8.18 -9.92 -0.45
N ASP A 21 -9.29 -9.55 -1.09
CA ASP A 21 -10.40 -8.74 -0.54
C ASP A 21 -9.98 -7.49 0.27
N THR A 22 -9.05 -6.70 -0.26
CA THR A 22 -8.73 -5.38 0.31
C THR A 22 -9.84 -4.34 0.05
N GLY A 23 -10.85 -4.69 -0.75
CA GLY A 23 -11.86 -3.77 -1.26
C GLY A 23 -11.34 -2.79 -2.33
N ILE A 24 -10.06 -2.90 -2.70
CA ILE A 24 -9.41 -1.99 -3.67
C ILE A 24 -9.74 -2.47 -5.09
N GLY A 25 -10.47 -1.65 -5.84
CA GLY A 25 -10.83 -1.92 -7.22
C GLY A 25 -9.61 -1.88 -8.16
N LEU A 26 -9.67 -2.62 -9.26
CA LEU A 26 -8.68 -2.48 -10.34
C LEU A 26 -8.71 -1.05 -10.88
N GLY A 27 -7.57 -0.36 -10.82
CA GLY A 27 -7.42 1.01 -11.31
C GLY A 27 -7.68 2.10 -10.27
N GLU A 28 -8.02 1.76 -9.03
CA GLU A 28 -8.00 2.74 -7.95
C GLU A 28 -6.58 3.23 -7.67
N SER A 29 -6.44 4.55 -7.58
CA SER A 29 -5.19 5.23 -7.26
C SER A 29 -5.13 5.72 -5.82
N ASP A 30 -6.22 5.61 -5.06
CA ASP A 30 -6.34 6.20 -3.74
C ASP A 30 -7.09 5.24 -2.82
N VAL A 31 -6.64 5.14 -1.56
CA VAL A 31 -7.25 4.27 -0.55
C VAL A 31 -7.41 5.06 0.73
N CYS A 32 -8.56 4.91 1.37
CA CYS A 32 -8.85 5.49 2.67
C CYS A 32 -8.89 4.40 3.75
N VAL A 33 -8.16 4.62 4.83
CA VAL A 33 -8.28 3.86 6.07
C VAL A 33 -9.28 4.60 6.97
N VAL A 34 -10.28 3.87 7.45
CA VAL A 34 -11.28 4.36 8.41
C VAL A 34 -11.31 3.46 9.62
N GLY A 35 -11.50 4.03 10.81
CA GLY A 35 -11.61 3.28 12.06
C GLY A 35 -11.61 4.21 13.26
N ASP A 36 -11.41 3.64 14.44
CA ASP A 36 -11.29 4.38 15.70
C ASP A 36 -9.89 4.21 16.29
N LEU A 37 -9.33 5.29 16.82
CA LEU A 37 -8.11 5.24 17.62
C LEU A 37 -8.38 4.53 18.96
N LEU A 38 -7.32 4.22 19.71
CA LEU A 38 -7.44 3.54 21.01
C LEU A 38 -8.22 4.36 22.06
N ASP A 39 -8.33 5.68 21.86
CA ASP A 39 -9.13 6.58 22.68
C ASP A 39 -10.57 6.76 22.16
N ALA A 40 -11.00 5.92 21.22
CA ALA A 40 -12.29 5.96 20.53
C ALA A 40 -12.51 7.20 19.65
N THR A 41 -11.45 7.96 19.33
CA THR A 41 -11.55 9.03 18.34
C THR A 41 -11.70 8.44 16.94
N PRO A 42 -12.74 8.81 16.16
CA PRO A 42 -12.86 8.40 14.78
C PRO A 42 -11.71 8.95 13.94
N PHE A 43 -11.13 8.11 13.10
CA PHE A 43 -10.04 8.44 12.20
C PHE A 43 -10.40 8.09 10.76
N GLN A 44 -10.03 8.98 9.84
CA GLN A 44 -10.04 8.73 8.40
C GLN A 44 -8.78 9.33 7.79
N GLY A 45 -8.01 8.51 7.08
CA GLY A 45 -6.83 8.94 6.35
C GLY A 45 -6.82 8.33 4.96
N CYS A 46 -6.72 9.16 3.93
CA CYS A 46 -6.63 8.71 2.55
C CYS A 46 -5.23 8.98 2.01
N ASP A 47 -4.70 8.04 1.25
CA ASP A 47 -3.43 8.23 0.57
C ASP A 47 -3.44 7.57 -0.81
N ARG A 48 -2.51 8.02 -1.65
CA ARG A 48 -2.33 7.54 -3.01
C ARG A 48 -1.60 6.21 -2.99
N ILE A 49 -2.13 5.24 -3.72
CA ILE A 49 -1.49 3.94 -3.96
C ILE A 49 -0.94 3.86 -5.38
N VAL A 50 0.12 3.07 -5.54
CA VAL A 50 0.69 2.73 -6.86
C VAL A 50 0.83 1.22 -6.95
N ALA A 51 0.19 0.63 -7.95
CA ALA A 51 0.35 -0.79 -8.24
C ALA A 51 1.76 -1.05 -8.77
N VAL A 52 2.54 -1.86 -8.06
CA VAL A 52 3.86 -2.30 -8.51
C VAL A 52 3.73 -3.64 -9.24
N SER A 53 3.84 -3.59 -10.56
CA SER A 53 3.86 -4.79 -11.40
C SER A 53 5.15 -5.57 -11.19
N VAL A 54 5.08 -6.73 -10.53
CA VAL A 54 6.20 -7.67 -10.52
C VAL A 54 6.34 -8.34 -11.88
N ILE A 55 7.31 -7.88 -12.68
CA ILE A 55 7.71 -8.57 -13.90
C ILE A 55 8.32 -9.91 -13.48
N ARG A 56 7.53 -10.99 -13.55
CA ARG A 56 8.07 -12.35 -13.60
C ARG A 56 8.53 -12.56 -15.04
N ARG A 57 9.85 -12.64 -15.26
CA ARG A 57 10.35 -13.25 -16.51
C ARG A 57 9.98 -14.72 -16.44
N CYS A 58 8.90 -15.11 -17.12
CA CYS A 58 8.69 -16.50 -17.49
C CYS A 58 9.82 -16.84 -18.48
N GLY A 59 10.62 -17.84 -18.14
CA GLY A 59 11.57 -18.45 -19.05
C GLY A 59 10.85 -19.23 -20.14
#